data_AF-A0A3S1QCW0-F1
#
_entry.id   AF-A0A3S1QCW0-F1
#
_cell.length_a   1.000
_cell.length_b   1.000
_cell.length_c   1.000
_cell.angle_alpha   90.00
_cell.angle_beta   90.00
_cell.angle_gamma   90.00
#
_symmetry.space_group_name_H-M   'P 1'
#
loop_
_entity.id
_entity.type
_entity.pdbx_description
1 polymer ?
#
loop_
_entity_poly.entity_id
_entity_poly.type
_entity_poly.pdbx_seq_one_letter_code
_entity_poly.pdbx_strand_id
1 'polypeptide(L)'
;HGPDRQFERLLNAAGRLDKAAKPILEINPRHERVAALAKLGDGDKAFKEDAAHLLYDEARVLDGDKPADAKAFSARLARLIDRGLAKG
;
A
#
# COMPACT_ATOMS: atom_id res chain seq x y z
N HIS A 1 4.33 6.62 -21.18
CA HIS A 1 3.20 5.72 -20.85
C HIS A 1 3.69 4.29 -21.00
N GLY A 2 3.88 3.60 -19.89
CA GLY A 2 4.25 2.18 -19.90
C GLY A 2 3.06 1.30 -20.30
N PRO A 3 3.30 0.03 -20.64
CA PRO A 3 2.21 -0.91 -20.89
C PRO A 3 1.31 -1.05 -19.66
N ASP A 4 0.02 -1.29 -19.89
CA ASP A 4 -0.95 -1.60 -18.84
C ASP A 4 -0.44 -2.79 -18.00
N ARG A 5 -0.62 -2.75 -16.66
CA ARG A 5 -0.14 -3.80 -15.74
C ARG A 5 -0.71 -5.17 -16.08
N GLN A 6 -1.93 -5.23 -16.60
CA GLN A 6 -2.50 -6.50 -17.08
C GLN A 6 -1.69 -7.06 -18.26
N PHE A 7 -1.26 -6.20 -19.17
CA PHE A 7 -0.41 -6.59 -20.31
C PHE A 7 1.00 -6.98 -19.87
N GLU A 8 1.61 -6.24 -18.94
CA GLU A 8 2.90 -6.64 -18.34
C GLU A 8 2.83 -8.02 -17.67
N ARG A 9 1.73 -8.32 -16.97
CA ARG A 9 1.51 -9.66 -16.38
C ARG A 9 1.42 -10.76 -17.43
N LEU A 10 0.70 -10.53 -18.53
CA LEU A 10 0.60 -11.48 -19.64
C LEU A 10 1.96 -11.75 -20.27
N LEU A 11 2.76 -10.71 -20.49
CA LEU A 11 4.11 -10.84 -21.05
C LEU A 11 5.07 -11.55 -20.09
N ASN A 12 4.97 -11.27 -18.79
CA ASN A 12 5.78 -11.93 -17.76
C ASN A 12 5.41 -13.43 -17.65
N ALA A 13 4.11 -13.76 -17.65
CA ALA A 13 3.64 -15.14 -17.66
C ALA A 13 4.07 -15.92 -18.91
N ALA A 14 4.19 -15.22 -20.05
CA ALA A 14 4.71 -15.79 -21.30
C ALA A 14 6.25 -15.90 -21.33
N GLY A 15 6.96 -15.50 -20.27
CA GLY A 15 8.42 -15.51 -20.22
C GLY A 15 9.09 -14.50 -21.15
N ARG A 16 8.36 -13.46 -21.58
CA ARG A 16 8.81 -12.47 -22.58
C ARG A 16 9.32 -11.16 -21.98
N LEU A 17 9.52 -11.10 -20.66
CA LEU A 17 10.04 -9.91 -19.96
C LEU A 17 11.26 -10.29 -19.10
N ASP A 18 12.43 -9.77 -19.48
CA ASP A 18 13.68 -9.96 -18.71
C ASP A 18 13.70 -9.09 -17.43
N LYS A 19 12.98 -7.96 -17.42
CA LYS A 19 12.82 -7.05 -16.27
C LYS A 19 11.45 -6.37 -16.32
N ALA A 20 10.58 -6.66 -15.34
CA ALA A 20 9.37 -5.88 -15.11
C ALA A 20 9.74 -4.49 -14.58
N ALA A 21 9.07 -3.44 -15.05
CA ALA A 21 9.26 -2.08 -14.55
C ALA A 21 8.81 -1.97 -13.09
N LYS A 22 9.45 -1.09 -12.30
CA LYS A 22 8.96 -0.79 -10.94
C LYS A 22 7.62 -0.06 -11.03
N PRO A 23 6.59 -0.49 -10.28
CA PRO A 23 5.30 0.20 -10.29
C PRO A 23 5.40 1.66 -9.84
N ILE A 24 4.65 2.55 -10.48
CA ILE A 24 4.47 3.93 -10.04
C ILE A 24 3.34 3.94 -8.99
N LEU A 25 3.61 4.52 -7.83
CA LEU A 25 2.60 4.77 -6.80
C LEU A 25 1.93 6.13 -7.06
N GLU A 26 0.66 6.10 -7.42
CA GLU A 26 -0.14 7.30 -7.61
C GLU A 26 -0.88 7.66 -6.32
N ILE A 27 -0.79 8.91 -5.90
CA ILE A 27 -1.45 9.42 -4.69
C ILE A 27 -2.55 10.40 -5.10
N ASN A 28 -3.76 10.19 -4.60
CA ASN A 28 -4.85 11.16 -4.72
C ASN A 28 -4.87 12.09 -3.49
N PRO A 29 -4.36 13.34 -3.57
CA PRO A 29 -4.30 14.25 -2.43
C PRO A 29 -5.69 14.71 -1.96
N ARG A 30 -6.74 14.54 -2.78
CA ARG A 30 -8.11 14.91 -2.43
C ARG A 30 -8.85 13.80 -1.68
N HIS A 31 -8.27 12.60 -1.57
CA HIS A 31 -8.89 11.50 -0.85
C HIS A 31 -8.82 11.73 0.66
N GLU A 32 -9.94 11.56 1.38
CA GLU A 32 -10.06 11.86 2.81
C GLU A 32 -9.01 11.15 3.68
N ARG A 33 -8.78 9.84 3.45
CA ARG A 33 -7.71 9.07 4.12
C ARG A 33 -6.31 9.65 3.95
N VAL A 34 -5.96 10.12 2.74
CA VAL A 34 -4.64 10.73 2.46
C VAL A 34 -4.52 12.07 3.18
N ALA A 35 -5.57 12.89 3.14
CA ALA A 35 -5.63 14.16 3.85
C ALA A 35 -5.56 13.97 5.39
N ALA A 36 -6.23 12.95 5.93
CA ALA A 36 -6.18 12.60 7.35
C ALA A 36 -4.78 12.15 7.77
N LEU A 37 -4.14 11.28 6.97
CA LEU A 37 -2.76 10.84 7.19
C LEU A 37 -1.78 12.02 7.21
N ALA A 38 -1.95 12.99 6.31
CA ALA A 38 -1.09 14.17 6.23
C ALA A 38 -1.19 15.07 7.48
N LYS A 39 -2.36 15.13 8.13
CA LYS A 39 -2.62 15.92 9.34
C LYS A 39 -2.02 15.34 10.62
N LEU A 40 -1.59 14.08 10.61
CA LEU A 40 -0.94 13.45 11.77
C LEU A 40 0.41 14.13 12.04
N GLY A 41 0.59 14.61 13.27
CA GLY A 41 1.83 15.21 13.76
C GLY A 41 2.82 14.19 14.32
N ASP A 42 3.95 14.67 14.83
CA ASP A 42 5.06 13.82 15.31
C ASP A 42 4.67 12.92 16.50
N GLY A 43 3.70 13.35 17.32
CA GLY A 43 3.16 12.53 18.41
C GLY A 43 2.46 11.24 17.95
N ASP A 44 2.06 11.17 16.68
CA ASP A 44 1.42 10.01 16.05
C ASP A 44 2.33 9.31 15.03
N LYS A 45 3.65 9.59 15.03
CA LYS A 45 4.59 9.13 13.99
C LYS A 45 4.51 7.63 13.70
N ALA A 46 4.55 6.78 14.72
CA ALA A 46 4.50 5.33 14.54
C ALA A 46 3.20 4.87 13.86
N PHE A 47 2.07 5.49 14.20
CA PHE A 47 0.79 5.20 13.58
C PHE A 47 0.69 5.76 12.16
N LYS A 48 1.25 6.95 11.92
CA LYS A 48 1.35 7.54 10.58
C LYS A 48 2.14 6.62 9.65
N GLU A 49 3.25 6.07 10.12
CA GLU A 49 4.06 5.11 9.36
C GLU A 49 3.29 3.81 9.07
N ASP A 50 2.65 3.22 10.10
CA ASP A 50 1.84 2.01 9.94
C ASP A 50 0.69 2.22 8.94
N ALA A 51 -0.05 3.33 9.07
CA ALA A 51 -1.17 3.66 8.18
C ALA A 51 -0.71 3.92 6.74
N ALA A 52 0.41 4.61 6.53
CA ALA A 52 0.98 4.83 5.20
C ALA A 52 1.34 3.51 4.51
N HIS A 53 1.98 2.60 5.25
CA HIS A 53 2.31 1.27 4.73
C HIS A 53 1.08 0.42 4.43
N LEU A 54 0.07 0.44 5.31
CA LEU A 54 -1.19 -0.29 5.07
C LEU A 54 -1.92 0.22 3.82
N LEU A 55 -1.98 1.54 3.60
CA LEU A 55 -2.55 2.11 2.37
C LEU A 55 -1.77 1.70 1.11
N TYR A 56 -0.44 1.61 1.21
CA TYR A 56 0.39 1.11 0.12
C TYR A 56 0.13 -0.37 -0.17
N ASP A 57 0.05 -1.21 0.87
CA ASP A 57 -0.27 -2.63 0.71
C ASP A 57 -1.71 -2.82 0.16
N GLU A 58 -2.68 -1.99 0.57
CA GLU A 58 -4.04 -1.97 0.00
C GLU A 58 -4.03 -1.63 -1.49
N ALA A 59 -3.26 -0.63 -1.92
CA ALA A 59 -3.12 -0.28 -3.34
C ALA A 59 -2.59 -1.48 -4.16
N ARG A 60 -1.60 -2.20 -3.64
CA ARG A 60 -1.09 -3.43 -4.26
C ARG A 60 -2.18 -4.48 -4.40
N VAL A 61 -2.95 -4.71 -3.34
CA VAL A 61 -4.06 -5.69 -3.34
C VAL A 61 -5.14 -5.31 -4.36
N LEU A 62 -5.51 -4.03 -4.45
CA LEU A 62 -6.47 -3.53 -5.44
C LEU A 62 -5.97 -3.71 -6.87
N ASP A 63 -4.67 -3.59 -7.08
CA ASP A 63 -4.04 -3.89 -8.37
C ASP A 63 -3.93 -5.40 -8.64
N GLY A 64 -4.26 -6.26 -7.67
CA GLY A 64 -4.15 -7.73 -7.76
C GLY A 64 -2.78 -8.30 -7.38
N ASP A 65 -1.90 -7.47 -6.81
CA ASP A 65 -0.62 -7.89 -6.27
C ASP A 65 -0.75 -8.28 -4.78
N LYS A 66 0.21 -9.08 -4.29
CA LYS A 66 0.33 -9.35 -2.86
C LYS A 66 0.92 -8.14 -2.12
N PRO A 67 0.62 -7.96 -0.82
CA PRO A 67 1.38 -7.05 0.04
C PRO A 67 2.88 -7.27 -0.11
N ALA A 68 3.68 -6.22 0.01
CA ALA A 68 5.12 -6.32 -0.22
C ALA A 68 5.80 -7.23 0.80
N ASP A 69 5.30 -7.21 2.05
CA ASP A 69 5.68 -8.11 3.12
C ASP A 69 4.41 -8.49 3.91
N ALA A 70 3.97 -9.74 3.76
CA ALA A 70 2.75 -10.24 4.40
C ALA A 70 2.84 -10.25 5.93
N LYS A 71 4.03 -10.50 6.50
CA LYS A 71 4.21 -10.53 7.95
C LYS A 71 4.15 -9.11 8.51
N ALA A 72 4.84 -8.17 7.87
CA ALA A 72 4.79 -6.77 8.27
C ALA A 72 3.39 -6.18 8.11
N PHE A 73 2.69 -6.50 7.02
CA PHE A 73 1.29 -6.12 6.81
C PHE A 73 0.39 -6.59 7.96
N SER A 74 0.41 -7.89 8.28
CA SER A 74 -0.38 -8.45 9.38
C SER A 74 -0.04 -7.82 10.73
N ALA A 75 1.25 -7.56 11.00
CA ALA A 75 1.68 -6.93 12.25
C ALA A 75 1.20 -5.47 12.37
N ARG A 76 1.21 -4.69 11.27
CA ARG A 76 0.66 -3.32 11.24
C ARG A 76 -0.85 -3.32 11.45
N LEU A 77 -1.55 -4.24 10.79
CA LEU A 77 -3.00 -4.38 10.92
C LEU A 77 -3.40 -4.73 12.36
N ALA A 78 -2.68 -5.66 13.00
CA ALA A 78 -2.93 -5.99 14.41
C ALA A 78 -2.79 -4.76 15.32
N ARG A 79 -1.70 -3.99 15.21
CA ARG A 79 -1.51 -2.75 15.98
C ARG A 79 -2.60 -1.71 15.74
N LEU A 80 -3.10 -1.62 14.49
CA LEU A 80 -4.21 -0.73 14.15
C LEU A 80 -5.50 -1.14 14.85
N ILE A 81 -5.82 -2.44 14.84
CA ILE A 81 -6.99 -3.01 15.52
C ILE A 81 -6.89 -2.79 17.02
N ASP A 82 -5.75 -3.13 17.64
CA ASP A 82 -5.52 -2.95 19.08
C ASP A 82 -5.68 -1.48 19.49
N ARG A 83 -5.15 -0.55 18.70
CA ARG A 83 -5.32 0.89 18.93
C ARG A 83 -6.78 1.34 18.81
N GLY A 84 -7.54 0.75 17.88
CA GLY A 84 -8.97 1.04 17.71
C GLY A 84 -9.80 0.54 18.89
N LEU A 85 -9.50 -0.66 19.39
CA LEU A 85 -10.17 -1.26 20.55
C LEU A 85 -9.84 -0.52 21.85
N ALA A 86 -8.62 -0.03 22.03
CA ALA A 86 -8.21 0.70 23.23
C ALA A 86 -8.78 2.14 23.33
N LYS A 87 -9.30 2.68 22.22
CA LYS A 87 -9.95 4.00 22.18
C LYS A 87 -11.48 3.91 22.31
N GLY A 88 -12.04 2.70 22.41
CA GLY A 88 -13.46 2.43 22.64
C GLY A 88 -13.82 2.29 24.10
#